data_AF-A0A5C6QM08-F1
#
_entry.id   AF-A0A5C6QM08-F1
#
_cell.length_a   1.000
_cell.length_b   1.000
_cell.length_c   1.000
_cell.angle_alpha   90.00
_cell.angle_beta   90.00
_cell.angle_gamma   90.00
#
_symmetry.space_group_name_H-M   'P 1'
#
loop_
_entity.id
_entity.type
_entity.pdbx_description
1 polymer ?
#
loop_
_entity_poly.entity_id
_entity_poly.type
_entity_poly.pdbx_seq_one_letter_code
_entity_poly.pdbx_strand_id
1 'polypeptide(L)'
;MNKYLIPPLLLSLFLQGCGGGSSSSPEAPVDPVKYTFSLTAKLTNDCGVASAFTNVELLLQDDTWQTLSTYKADDNGEISFVTESEFINYTLVAKDQQGSEAQGLNVVSFYQANSATPSHYQAQFDELVDNTSCECLTQSLELSHRPFVTQTDVTSSLPFDNWKEVDDSATLFEGVKVCRAVEGEWPLHSFSVKGTDANQKAIAAADFSDDFSENVAGVWTLSAFQVADAVDLVMPHQDFNTNQLIEGTTHFPIAVTKDDDSVLVFSTHDYISKTFYQSQASVTFDESSSIFGSSVIKTHHQVISTIADDSFLVKANEKNPPIDDRNFSEIKEDGSYDYSAVSGFPMAVISFTFTAYDPDTGLLMPAKWTSYGPEQGMLAISADLTGYKDIINIDTDKKSTDIHLIKSMMTNNYQEYIKYYQGGNTVDNALDASNDFVKNINEVEISIKLK
;
A
#
# COMPACT_ATOMS: atom_id res chain seq x y z
N MET A 1 -10.46 -72.50 9.06
CA MET A 1 -10.83 -71.26 9.78
C MET A 1 -9.56 -70.70 10.40
N ASN A 2 -9.28 -69.41 10.13
CA ASN A 2 -7.97 -68.77 10.25
C ASN A 2 -7.22 -69.10 11.56
N LYS A 3 -5.97 -69.54 11.38
CA LYS A 3 -5.05 -69.93 12.44
C LYS A 3 -4.12 -68.77 12.80
N TYR A 4 -3.87 -68.73 14.10
CA TYR A 4 -3.08 -67.81 14.90
C TYR A 4 -1.55 -67.92 14.71
N LEU A 5 -0.88 -66.90 15.29
CA LEU A 5 0.41 -66.90 16.01
C LEU A 5 1.70 -66.49 15.25
N ILE A 6 2.20 -65.34 15.70
CA ILE A 6 3.54 -64.74 15.66
C ILE A 6 4.46 -65.49 16.68
N PRO A 7 5.75 -65.14 16.94
CA PRO A 7 7.05 -65.00 16.22
C PRO A 7 7.98 -66.21 16.65
N PRO A 8 9.35 -66.20 16.75
CA PRO A 8 10.38 -65.16 16.57
C PRO A 8 11.77 -65.58 16.00
N LEU A 9 12.67 -64.58 15.97
CA LEU A 9 14.05 -64.62 16.49
C LEU A 9 15.23 -64.71 15.50
N LEU A 10 15.95 -63.57 15.42
CA LEU A 10 17.40 -63.38 15.67
C LEU A 10 18.49 -63.98 14.74
N LEU A 11 19.30 -63.03 14.21
CA LEU A 11 20.77 -62.91 14.37
C LEU A 11 21.71 -63.29 13.18
N SER A 12 22.36 -62.23 12.66
CA SER A 12 23.79 -62.09 12.25
C SER A 12 24.40 -62.94 11.11
N LEU A 13 24.97 -62.27 10.07
CA LEU A 13 26.42 -61.98 9.95
C LEU A 13 26.78 -61.37 8.56
N PHE A 14 27.95 -60.73 8.55
CA PHE A 14 28.59 -59.84 7.58
C PHE A 14 29.12 -60.45 6.24
N LEU A 15 29.28 -59.55 5.25
CA LEU A 15 30.39 -59.38 4.26
C LEU A 15 30.57 -60.35 3.05
N GLN A 16 30.35 -59.85 1.81
CA GLN A 16 31.38 -59.38 0.83
C GLN A 16 30.86 -59.38 -0.64
N GLY A 17 31.10 -58.28 -1.36
CA GLY A 17 31.71 -58.28 -2.71
C GLY A 17 30.85 -58.48 -3.97
N CYS A 18 30.44 -57.37 -4.61
CA CYS A 18 30.44 -57.15 -6.07
C CYS A 18 30.16 -55.64 -6.29
N GLY A 19 31.01 -54.78 -6.84
CA GLY A 19 31.88 -54.98 -7.98
C GLY A 19 31.19 -54.48 -9.27
N GLY A 20 30.80 -53.21 -9.32
CA GLY A 20 30.15 -52.61 -10.50
C GLY A 20 30.37 -51.10 -10.55
N GLY A 21 31.46 -50.68 -11.19
CA GLY A 21 31.71 -49.27 -11.47
C GLY A 21 30.82 -48.80 -12.62
N SER A 22 29.89 -47.90 -12.34
CA SER A 22 29.25 -47.07 -13.36
C SER A 22 30.05 -45.79 -13.51
N SER A 23 30.73 -45.64 -14.65
CA SER A 23 31.27 -44.37 -15.10
C SER A 23 30.09 -43.45 -15.46
N SER A 24 29.69 -42.58 -14.54
CA SER A 24 28.92 -41.40 -14.92
C SER A 24 29.87 -40.48 -15.69
N SER A 25 29.58 -40.26 -16.98
CA SER A 25 30.18 -39.15 -17.70
C SER A 25 29.83 -37.86 -16.97
N PRO A 26 30.74 -36.88 -16.87
CA PRO A 26 30.41 -35.57 -16.32
C PRO A 26 29.24 -35.00 -17.12
N GLU A 27 28.18 -34.57 -16.43
CA GLU A 27 27.14 -33.75 -17.04
C GLU A 27 27.82 -32.55 -17.70
N ALA A 28 27.44 -32.26 -18.94
CA ALA A 28 27.95 -31.08 -19.64
C ALA A 28 27.65 -29.84 -18.77
N PRO A 29 28.59 -28.90 -18.62
CA PRO A 29 28.34 -27.68 -17.86
C PRO A 29 27.10 -26.99 -18.44
N VAL A 30 26.08 -26.80 -17.62
CA VAL A 30 24.92 -25.98 -17.98
C VAL A 30 25.38 -24.53 -17.93
N ASP A 31 25.24 -23.80 -19.03
CA ASP A 31 25.55 -22.37 -19.05
C ASP A 31 24.69 -21.65 -17.99
N PRO A 32 25.27 -20.74 -17.18
CA PRO A 32 24.52 -20.05 -16.14
C PRO A 32 23.42 -19.19 -16.79
N VAL A 33 22.19 -19.34 -16.29
CA VAL A 33 21.05 -18.52 -16.70
C VAL A 33 21.28 -17.09 -16.20
N LYS A 34 21.18 -16.12 -17.11
CA LYS A 34 21.35 -14.69 -16.79
C LYS A 34 20.00 -13.99 -16.78
N TYR A 35 19.80 -13.16 -15.76
CA TYR A 35 18.64 -12.30 -15.56
C TYR A 35 19.07 -10.84 -15.68
N THR A 36 18.19 -9.99 -16.20
CA THR A 36 18.41 -8.53 -16.27
C THR A 36 17.46 -7.88 -15.28
N PHE A 37 18.02 -7.33 -14.21
CA PHE A 37 17.29 -6.49 -13.27
C PHE A 37 17.16 -5.09 -13.84
N SER A 38 16.01 -4.47 -13.64
CA SER A 38 15.72 -3.08 -14.01
C SER A 38 14.82 -2.44 -12.96
N LEU A 39 15.17 -1.24 -12.53
CA LEU A 39 14.36 -0.41 -11.66
C LEU A 39 14.18 0.97 -12.28
N THR A 40 12.96 1.48 -12.25
CA THR A 40 12.65 2.87 -12.64
C THR A 40 12.22 3.68 -11.43
N ALA A 41 12.96 4.74 -11.12
CA ALA A 41 12.65 5.69 -10.08
C ALA A 41 12.04 6.97 -10.66
N LYS A 42 10.93 7.43 -10.10
CA LYS A 42 10.18 8.59 -10.61
C LYS A 42 9.71 9.51 -9.50
N LEU A 43 9.58 10.80 -9.84
CA LEU A 43 8.76 11.77 -9.12
C LEU A 43 7.47 11.99 -9.91
N THR A 44 6.37 12.25 -9.22
CA THR A 44 5.09 12.55 -9.85
C THR A 44 4.63 13.90 -9.34
N ASN A 45 4.22 14.78 -10.25
CA ASN A 45 3.80 16.14 -9.91
C ASN A 45 2.29 16.24 -9.61
N ASP A 46 1.80 17.45 -9.30
CA ASP A 46 0.41 17.69 -8.89
C ASP A 46 -0.63 17.21 -9.91
N CYS A 47 -0.26 17.10 -11.19
CA CYS A 47 -1.13 16.66 -12.28
C CYS A 47 -0.89 15.22 -12.75
N GLY A 48 -0.12 14.43 -12.00
CA GLY A 48 0.13 13.01 -12.31
C GLY A 48 1.19 12.76 -13.39
N VAL A 49 1.91 13.80 -13.84
CA VAL A 49 3.00 13.64 -14.80
C VAL A 49 4.25 13.17 -14.07
N ALA A 50 4.80 12.05 -14.53
CA ALA A 50 5.98 11.45 -13.94
C ALA A 50 7.27 11.94 -14.61
N SER A 51 8.26 12.32 -13.80
CA SER A 51 9.62 12.68 -14.21
C SER A 51 10.65 11.72 -13.61
N ALA A 52 11.82 11.64 -14.23
CA ALA A 52 12.92 10.81 -13.74
C ALA A 52 13.43 11.28 -12.37
N PHE A 53 13.67 10.36 -11.44
CA PHE A 53 14.31 10.65 -10.16
C PHE A 53 15.70 10.02 -10.09
N THR A 54 16.74 10.85 -10.03
CA THR A 54 18.14 10.40 -10.09
C THR A 54 18.82 10.36 -8.73
N ASN A 55 18.22 10.93 -7.68
CA ASN A 55 18.78 10.98 -6.33
C ASN A 55 18.49 9.69 -5.54
N VAL A 56 18.73 8.55 -6.19
CA VAL A 56 18.55 7.20 -5.65
C VAL A 56 19.69 6.31 -6.08
N GLU A 57 20.11 5.43 -5.17
CA GLU A 57 21.02 4.35 -5.46
C GLU A 57 20.50 3.02 -4.94
N LEU A 58 20.99 1.93 -5.54
CA LEU A 58 20.63 0.57 -5.21
C LEU A 58 21.88 -0.17 -4.74
N LEU A 59 21.80 -0.73 -3.55
CA LEU A 59 22.81 -1.62 -2.98
C LEU A 59 22.34 -3.05 -3.16
N LEU A 60 23.02 -3.81 -4.03
CA LEU A 60 22.80 -5.24 -4.19
C LEU A 60 23.51 -5.96 -3.05
N GLN A 61 22.80 -6.84 -2.34
CA GLN A 61 23.25 -7.45 -1.09
C GLN A 61 23.16 -8.98 -1.15
N ASP A 62 23.94 -9.65 -0.30
CA ASP A 62 23.82 -11.10 -0.08
C ASP A 62 22.72 -11.44 0.95
N ASP A 63 22.62 -12.72 1.32
CA ASP A 63 21.65 -13.21 2.32
C ASP A 63 21.93 -12.75 3.76
N THR A 64 23.10 -12.17 4.01
CA THR A 64 23.48 -11.55 5.28
C THR A 64 23.38 -10.02 5.24
N TRP A 65 22.76 -9.49 4.18
CA TRP A 65 22.62 -8.06 3.90
C TRP A 65 23.94 -7.31 3.70
N GLN A 66 25.06 -8.00 3.51
CA GLN A 66 26.32 -7.35 3.18
C GLN A 66 26.29 -6.86 1.73
N THR A 67 26.75 -5.63 1.50
CA THR A 67 26.75 -5.03 0.16
C THR A 67 27.76 -5.72 -0.75
N LEU A 68 27.26 -6.26 -1.86
CA LEU A 68 28.07 -6.85 -2.94
C LEU A 68 28.47 -5.79 -3.97
N SER A 69 27.53 -4.91 -4.34
CA SER A 69 27.75 -3.85 -5.31
C SER A 69 26.74 -2.72 -5.13
N THR A 70 27.07 -1.53 -5.65
CA THR A 70 26.21 -0.35 -5.62
C THR A 70 26.02 0.18 -7.03
N TYR A 71 24.79 0.51 -7.37
CA TYR A 71 24.38 1.07 -8.65
C TYR A 71 23.66 2.40 -8.44
N LYS A 72 23.88 3.36 -9.33
CA LYS A 72 23.21 4.67 -9.30
C LYS A 72 22.25 4.77 -10.46
N ALA A 73 21.17 5.52 -10.26
CA ALA A 73 20.27 5.87 -11.34
C ALA A 73 20.99 6.65 -12.44
N ASP A 74 20.64 6.38 -13.69
CA ASP A 74 21.04 7.18 -14.84
C ASP A 74 20.17 8.45 -14.96
N ASP A 75 20.38 9.23 -16.03
CA ASP A 75 19.65 10.48 -16.28
C ASP A 75 18.13 10.26 -16.50
N ASN A 76 17.69 9.02 -16.78
CA ASN A 76 16.29 8.64 -16.92
C ASN A 76 15.69 8.09 -15.63
N GLY A 77 16.44 8.07 -14.52
CA GLY A 77 16.01 7.46 -13.27
C GLY A 77 16.04 5.92 -13.32
N GLU A 78 16.79 5.33 -14.26
CA GLU A 78 16.87 3.89 -14.44
C GLU A 78 18.13 3.30 -13.78
N ILE A 79 17.96 2.15 -13.10
CA ILE A 79 19.04 1.31 -12.60
C ILE A 79 18.89 -0.06 -13.25
N SER A 80 19.91 -0.52 -13.98
CA SER A 80 19.90 -1.87 -14.59
C SER A 80 21.25 -2.57 -14.48
N PHE A 81 21.21 -3.87 -14.22
CA PHE A 81 22.38 -4.74 -14.20
C PHE A 81 21.99 -6.20 -14.53
N VAL A 82 22.99 -7.01 -14.89
CA VAL A 82 22.83 -8.44 -15.18
C VAL A 82 23.31 -9.26 -14.00
N THR A 83 22.54 -10.27 -13.62
CA THR A 83 22.84 -11.20 -12.52
C THR A 83 22.56 -12.64 -12.93
N GLU A 84 23.19 -13.61 -12.28
CA GLU A 84 22.88 -15.04 -12.44
C GLU A 84 21.86 -15.53 -11.39
N SER A 85 21.55 -14.69 -10.39
CA SER A 85 20.56 -14.99 -9.36
C SER A 85 19.16 -14.59 -9.82
N GLU A 86 18.23 -15.55 -9.84
CA GLU A 86 16.81 -15.28 -10.12
C GLU A 86 16.17 -14.41 -9.03
N PHE A 87 16.59 -14.61 -7.78
CA PHE A 87 16.14 -13.85 -6.62
C PHE A 87 17.32 -13.09 -6.02
N ILE A 88 17.12 -11.81 -5.72
CA ILE A 88 18.14 -10.91 -5.18
C ILE A 88 17.64 -10.18 -3.95
N ASN A 89 18.56 -9.83 -3.06
CA ASN A 89 18.32 -8.91 -1.96
C ASN A 89 18.88 -7.55 -2.36
N TYR A 90 18.09 -6.49 -2.25
CA TYR A 90 18.58 -5.15 -2.54
C TYR A 90 17.96 -4.11 -1.62
N THR A 91 18.69 -3.02 -1.42
CA THR A 91 18.23 -1.84 -0.69
C THR A 91 18.33 -0.61 -1.58
N LEU A 92 17.25 0.14 -1.69
CA LEU A 92 17.21 1.47 -2.27
C LEU A 92 17.54 2.48 -1.19
N VAL A 93 18.42 3.42 -1.51
CA VAL A 93 18.68 4.60 -0.67
C VAL A 93 18.37 5.82 -1.52
N ALA A 94 17.25 6.47 -1.20
CA ALA A 94 16.78 7.66 -1.89
C ALA A 94 16.88 8.87 -0.97
N LYS A 95 17.23 10.02 -1.55
CA LYS A 95 16.96 11.29 -0.88
C LYS A 95 15.47 11.51 -0.81
N ASP A 96 15.01 12.07 0.29
CA ASP A 96 13.60 12.28 0.56
C ASP A 96 13.36 13.70 1.08
N GLN A 97 12.24 14.32 0.69
CA GLN A 97 11.88 15.65 1.16
C GLN A 97 10.38 15.89 1.02
N GLN A 98 9.75 16.27 2.14
CA GLN A 98 8.33 16.58 2.21
C GLN A 98 8.12 18.04 2.63
N GLY A 99 7.30 18.77 1.86
CA GLY A 99 6.92 20.15 2.09
C GLY A 99 8.11 21.10 2.18
N SER A 100 8.35 21.63 3.38
CA SER A 100 9.49 22.50 3.69
C SER A 100 10.44 21.86 4.71
N GLU A 101 10.32 20.55 4.94
CA GLU A 101 11.21 19.82 5.85
C GLU A 101 12.62 19.73 5.27
N ALA A 102 13.60 19.48 6.16
CA ALA A 102 14.98 19.24 5.76
C ALA A 102 15.07 17.98 4.90
N GLN A 103 16.02 17.96 3.97
CA GLN A 103 16.31 16.77 3.16
C GLN A 103 16.71 15.60 4.05
N GLY A 104 16.13 14.44 3.76
CA GLY A 104 16.25 13.21 4.52
C GLY A 104 16.62 12.01 3.66
N LEU A 105 16.39 10.82 4.22
CA LEU A 105 16.58 9.54 3.54
C LEU A 105 15.32 8.68 3.64
N ASN A 106 14.93 8.12 2.51
CA ASN A 106 13.97 7.03 2.44
C ASN A 106 14.69 5.78 1.94
N VAL A 107 14.79 4.78 2.82
CA VAL A 107 15.49 3.53 2.56
C VAL A 107 14.49 2.39 2.45
N VAL A 108 14.62 1.58 1.40
CA VAL A 108 13.67 0.49 1.14
C VAL A 108 14.39 -0.78 0.76
N SER A 109 14.22 -1.84 1.54
CA SER A 109 14.88 -3.13 1.32
C SER A 109 13.88 -4.19 0.87
N PHE A 110 14.28 -5.00 -0.10
CA PHE A 110 13.51 -6.10 -0.65
C PHE A 110 14.29 -7.41 -0.50
N TYR A 111 13.71 -8.38 0.20
CA TYR A 111 14.29 -9.71 0.36
C TYR A 111 13.78 -10.66 -0.72
N GLN A 112 14.69 -11.35 -1.42
CA GLN A 112 14.38 -12.30 -2.49
C GLN A 112 13.42 -11.75 -3.56
N ALA A 113 13.65 -10.50 -3.98
CA ALA A 113 12.96 -9.89 -5.11
C ALA A 113 13.35 -10.58 -6.43
N ASN A 114 12.41 -10.65 -7.38
CA ASN A 114 12.64 -11.37 -8.63
C ASN A 114 13.39 -10.50 -9.64
N SER A 115 14.60 -10.92 -10.01
CA SER A 115 15.49 -10.20 -10.94
C SER A 115 14.90 -9.97 -12.33
N ALA A 116 13.91 -10.75 -12.76
CA ALA A 116 13.29 -10.62 -14.08
C ALA A 116 12.02 -9.73 -14.07
N THR A 117 11.58 -9.26 -12.91
CA THR A 117 10.43 -8.34 -12.83
C THR A 117 10.92 -6.89 -12.78
N PRO A 118 10.37 -6.01 -13.64
CA PRO A 118 10.63 -4.59 -13.54
C PRO A 118 10.23 -4.05 -12.17
N SER A 119 11.17 -3.39 -11.51
CA SER A 119 10.92 -2.73 -10.23
C SER A 119 10.60 -1.25 -10.43
N HIS A 120 9.78 -0.69 -9.56
CA HIS A 120 9.40 0.72 -9.61
C HIS A 120 9.56 1.35 -8.24
N TYR A 121 10.05 2.60 -8.22
CA TYR A 121 10.18 3.39 -7.01
C TYR A 121 9.55 4.76 -7.23
N GLN A 122 8.53 5.08 -6.44
CA GLN A 122 7.94 6.41 -6.38
C GLN A 122 8.68 7.20 -5.29
N ALA A 123 9.48 8.17 -5.71
CA ALA A 123 10.18 9.06 -4.81
C ALA A 123 9.24 10.16 -4.28
N GLN A 124 9.64 10.76 -3.17
CA GLN A 124 9.01 11.92 -2.55
C GLN A 124 10.09 12.99 -2.34
N PHE A 125 10.03 14.08 -3.12
CA PHE A 125 10.99 15.17 -3.04
C PHE A 125 10.37 16.46 -3.61
N ASP A 126 9.61 17.16 -2.79
CA ASP A 126 8.74 18.27 -3.23
C ASP A 126 9.51 19.42 -3.90
N GLU A 127 10.74 19.73 -3.45
CA GLU A 127 11.60 20.76 -4.04
C GLU A 127 12.03 20.46 -5.49
N LEU A 128 11.98 19.19 -5.91
CA LEU A 128 12.32 18.75 -7.28
C LEU A 128 11.09 18.44 -8.13
N VAL A 129 9.89 18.57 -7.56
CA VAL A 129 8.65 18.37 -8.32
C VAL A 129 8.48 19.51 -9.32
N ASP A 130 8.47 19.16 -10.61
CA ASP A 130 8.26 20.11 -11.69
C ASP A 130 6.77 20.29 -11.99
N ASN A 131 6.17 21.28 -11.33
CA ASN A 131 4.80 21.71 -11.59
C ASN A 131 4.68 22.69 -12.77
N THR A 132 5.75 23.02 -13.50
CA THR A 132 5.65 23.90 -14.70
C THR A 132 4.95 23.22 -15.87
N SER A 133 4.90 21.88 -15.86
CA SER A 133 4.12 21.07 -16.79
C SER A 133 2.67 20.86 -16.37
N CYS A 134 2.25 21.42 -15.22
CA CYS A 134 0.87 21.36 -14.74
C CYS A 134 0.14 22.70 -14.91
N GLU A 135 -1.13 22.59 -15.26
CA GLU A 135 -2.12 23.66 -15.14
C GLU A 135 -3.05 23.30 -13.99
N CYS A 136 -3.00 24.07 -12.91
CA CYS A 136 -3.90 23.92 -11.76
C CYS A 136 -4.83 25.12 -11.65
N LEU A 137 -6.12 24.84 -11.45
CA LEU A 137 -7.15 25.85 -11.24
C LEU A 137 -7.80 25.67 -9.88
N THR A 138 -8.17 26.79 -9.26
CA THR A 138 -8.94 26.80 -8.03
C THR A 138 -10.15 27.69 -8.21
N GLN A 139 -11.33 27.09 -8.25
CA GLN A 139 -12.61 27.79 -8.35
C GLN A 139 -13.66 27.08 -7.49
N SER A 140 -14.73 27.79 -7.14
CA SER A 140 -15.87 27.12 -6.50
C SER A 140 -16.67 26.33 -7.53
N LEU A 141 -17.37 25.29 -7.09
CA LEU A 141 -18.30 24.52 -7.93
C LEU A 141 -19.70 24.58 -7.33
N GLU A 142 -20.68 25.03 -8.10
CA GLU A 142 -22.09 24.96 -7.77
C GLU A 142 -22.71 23.70 -8.39
N LEU A 143 -23.19 22.80 -7.54
CA LEU A 143 -23.90 21.60 -7.90
C LEU A 143 -25.40 21.85 -7.81
N SER A 144 -26.06 21.99 -8.95
CA SER A 144 -27.53 21.98 -9.04
C SER A 144 -28.04 20.55 -8.93
N HIS A 145 -29.04 20.29 -8.09
CA HIS A 145 -29.55 18.95 -7.82
C HIS A 145 -31.06 18.97 -7.59
N ARG A 146 -31.67 17.78 -7.46
CA ARG A 146 -33.08 17.66 -7.05
C ARG A 146 -33.31 18.27 -5.65
N PRO A 147 -34.52 18.75 -5.31
CA PRO A 147 -34.78 19.37 -4.02
C PRO A 147 -34.52 18.44 -2.82
N PHE A 148 -33.83 18.95 -1.81
CA PHE A 148 -33.69 18.34 -0.48
C PHE A 148 -34.40 19.17 0.58
N VAL A 149 -35.00 18.52 1.57
CA VAL A 149 -35.51 19.19 2.78
C VAL A 149 -34.37 19.54 3.73
N THR A 150 -33.39 18.65 3.83
CA THR A 150 -32.15 18.86 4.61
C THR A 150 -30.99 18.25 3.84
N GLN A 151 -29.89 19.00 3.64
CA GLN A 151 -28.64 18.40 3.20
C GLN A 151 -27.85 17.98 4.44
N THR A 152 -27.34 16.76 4.44
CA THR A 152 -26.66 16.17 5.61
C THR A 152 -25.17 16.00 5.38
N ASP A 153 -24.77 15.82 4.12
CA ASP A 153 -23.39 15.54 3.77
C ASP A 153 -23.09 15.83 2.30
N VAL A 154 -21.83 16.08 1.97
CA VAL A 154 -21.34 16.24 0.60
C VAL A 154 -20.04 15.46 0.43
N THR A 155 -19.79 14.96 -0.78
CA THR A 155 -18.52 14.30 -1.09
C THR A 155 -17.98 14.78 -2.43
N SER A 156 -16.67 14.75 -2.57
CA SER A 156 -15.98 15.00 -3.83
C SER A 156 -14.76 14.09 -3.95
N SER A 157 -14.39 13.73 -5.17
CA SER A 157 -13.10 13.09 -5.46
C SER A 157 -11.94 14.09 -5.49
N LEU A 158 -12.23 15.39 -5.40
CA LEU A 158 -11.25 16.48 -5.32
C LEU A 158 -11.24 17.11 -3.93
N PRO A 159 -10.11 17.68 -3.50
CA PRO A 159 -10.07 18.51 -2.32
C PRO A 159 -10.86 19.82 -2.55
N PHE A 160 -11.53 20.26 -1.49
CA PHE A 160 -12.25 21.53 -1.42
C PHE A 160 -12.15 22.08 0.01
N ASP A 161 -12.27 23.40 0.18
CA ASP A 161 -12.08 24.07 1.47
C ASP A 161 -13.30 23.92 2.38
N ASN A 162 -14.50 24.09 1.80
CA ASN A 162 -15.77 24.04 2.53
C ASN A 162 -16.95 23.81 1.57
N TRP A 163 -18.15 23.63 2.13
CA TRP A 163 -19.39 23.63 1.36
C TRP A 163 -20.49 24.44 2.04
N LYS A 164 -21.50 24.83 1.28
CA LYS A 164 -22.72 25.46 1.82
C LYS A 164 -23.95 25.15 0.97
N GLU A 165 -25.09 25.05 1.64
CA GLU A 165 -26.40 25.06 0.98
C GLU A 165 -26.65 26.45 0.39
N VAL A 166 -26.88 26.54 -0.92
CA VAL A 166 -27.30 27.79 -1.58
C VAL A 166 -28.82 27.93 -1.44
N ASP A 167 -29.53 26.87 -1.79
CA ASP A 167 -30.96 26.69 -1.58
C ASP A 167 -31.30 25.18 -1.50
N ASP A 168 -32.58 24.83 -1.61
CA ASP A 168 -33.02 23.43 -1.54
C ASP A 168 -32.58 22.58 -2.74
N SER A 169 -32.12 23.21 -3.82
CA SER A 169 -31.81 22.60 -5.11
C SER A 169 -30.39 22.92 -5.61
N ALA A 170 -29.57 23.59 -4.81
CA ALA A 170 -28.18 23.89 -5.13
C ALA A 170 -27.25 23.86 -3.91
N THR A 171 -26.06 23.30 -4.10
CA THR A 171 -24.97 23.24 -3.11
C THR A 171 -23.71 23.83 -3.71
N LEU A 172 -22.99 24.66 -2.96
CA LEU A 172 -21.69 25.19 -3.38
C LEU A 172 -20.55 24.47 -2.66
N PHE A 173 -19.59 23.99 -3.43
CA PHE A 173 -18.27 23.54 -2.99
C PHE A 173 -17.28 24.71 -3.19
N GLU A 174 -16.63 25.16 -2.12
CA GLU A 174 -15.73 26.30 -2.13
C GLU A 174 -14.28 25.86 -2.29
N GLY A 175 -13.51 26.55 -3.13
CA GLY A 175 -12.06 26.32 -3.25
C GLY A 175 -11.69 24.95 -3.83
N VAL A 176 -12.46 24.43 -4.79
CA VAL A 176 -12.14 23.17 -5.48
C VAL A 176 -10.85 23.36 -6.26
N LYS A 177 -9.80 22.60 -5.93
CA LYS A 177 -8.52 22.59 -6.67
C LYS A 177 -8.48 21.37 -7.60
N VAL A 178 -8.19 21.60 -8.87
CA VAL A 178 -7.99 20.56 -9.89
C VAL A 178 -6.75 20.87 -10.72
N CYS A 179 -6.03 19.84 -11.15
CA CYS A 179 -4.81 19.97 -11.93
C CYS A 179 -4.87 19.04 -13.14
N ARG A 180 -4.24 19.47 -14.24
CA ARG A 180 -3.99 18.64 -15.43
C ARG A 180 -2.60 18.92 -15.99
N ALA A 181 -2.09 18.02 -16.81
CA ALA A 181 -0.94 18.33 -17.64
C ALA A 181 -1.28 19.48 -18.59
N VAL A 182 -0.33 20.37 -18.86
CA VAL A 182 -0.49 21.45 -19.85
C VAL A 182 -0.91 20.86 -21.20
N GLU A 183 -1.94 21.42 -21.81
CA GLU A 183 -2.57 20.91 -23.05
C GLU A 183 -3.21 19.50 -22.94
N GLY A 184 -3.28 18.93 -21.73
CA GLY A 184 -3.97 17.67 -21.45
C GLY A 184 -5.48 17.82 -21.28
N GLU A 185 -6.15 16.68 -21.19
CA GLU A 185 -7.56 16.62 -20.76
C GLU A 185 -7.64 16.79 -19.23
N TRP A 186 -8.73 17.34 -18.74
CA TRP A 186 -8.95 17.34 -17.30
C TRP A 186 -9.31 15.94 -16.81
N PRO A 187 -8.80 15.52 -15.64
CA PRO A 187 -9.20 14.27 -15.03
C PRO A 187 -10.69 14.27 -14.65
N LEU A 188 -11.31 13.09 -14.76
CA LEU A 188 -12.68 12.86 -14.35
C LEU A 188 -12.81 12.92 -12.83
N HIS A 189 -13.72 13.77 -12.34
CA HIS A 189 -13.99 13.91 -10.92
C HIS A 189 -15.49 13.94 -10.63
N SER A 190 -15.87 13.55 -9.41
CA SER A 190 -17.27 13.49 -9.00
C SER A 190 -17.58 14.46 -7.86
N PHE A 191 -18.82 14.92 -7.82
CA PHE A 191 -19.38 15.71 -6.71
C PHE A 191 -20.74 15.12 -6.35
N SER A 192 -21.02 14.98 -5.05
CA SER A 192 -22.30 14.46 -4.57
C SER A 192 -22.81 15.20 -3.37
N VAL A 193 -24.13 15.22 -3.22
CA VAL A 193 -24.86 15.68 -2.05
C VAL A 193 -25.77 14.57 -1.54
N LYS A 194 -25.85 14.42 -0.22
CA LYS A 194 -26.73 13.49 0.49
C LYS A 194 -27.65 14.28 1.42
N GLY A 195 -28.90 13.83 1.56
CA GLY A 195 -29.87 14.49 2.40
C GLY A 195 -31.20 13.74 2.47
N THR A 196 -32.28 14.45 2.82
CA THR A 196 -33.64 13.91 2.87
C THR A 196 -34.57 14.58 1.87
N ASP A 197 -35.54 13.82 1.35
CA ASP A 197 -36.61 14.35 0.51
C ASP A 197 -37.82 14.84 1.34
N ALA A 198 -38.86 15.32 0.66
CA ALA A 198 -40.12 15.77 1.28
C ALA A 198 -40.83 14.69 2.15
N ASN A 199 -40.51 13.42 1.94
CA ASN A 199 -41.05 12.29 2.68
C ASN A 199 -40.12 11.81 3.79
N GLN A 200 -39.05 12.57 4.11
CA GLN A 200 -38.00 12.20 5.06
C GLN A 200 -37.23 10.94 4.65
N LYS A 201 -37.23 10.58 3.36
CA LYS A 201 -36.44 9.47 2.84
C LYS A 201 -35.03 9.96 2.54
N ALA A 202 -34.02 9.20 2.99
CA ALA A 202 -32.63 9.45 2.62
C ALA A 202 -32.46 9.31 1.09
N ILE A 203 -31.82 10.31 0.50
CA ILE A 203 -31.54 10.40 -0.92
C ILE A 203 -30.15 10.98 -1.14
N ALA A 204 -29.54 10.68 -2.28
CA ALA A 204 -28.33 11.35 -2.73
C ALA A 204 -28.41 11.66 -4.22
N ALA A 205 -27.67 12.67 -4.65
CA ALA A 205 -27.54 13.09 -6.04
C ALA A 205 -26.08 13.39 -6.33
N ALA A 206 -25.62 13.05 -7.53
CA ALA A 206 -24.24 13.28 -7.95
C ALA A 206 -24.14 13.56 -9.45
N ASP A 207 -22.99 14.04 -9.87
CA ASP A 207 -22.52 13.88 -11.24
C ASP A 207 -21.00 13.90 -11.33
N PHE A 208 -20.51 13.65 -12.53
CA PHE A 208 -19.10 13.74 -12.88
C PHE A 208 -18.82 14.99 -13.70
N SER A 209 -17.61 15.53 -13.56
CA SER A 209 -17.08 16.62 -14.38
C SER A 209 -15.67 16.26 -14.85
N ASP A 210 -15.42 16.49 -16.12
CA ASP A 210 -14.14 16.46 -16.81
C ASP A 210 -13.90 17.78 -17.58
N ASP A 211 -14.67 18.83 -17.29
CA ASP A 211 -14.45 20.18 -17.79
C ASP A 211 -14.32 21.16 -16.62
N PHE A 212 -13.06 21.53 -16.34
CA PHE A 212 -12.72 22.52 -15.33
C PHE A 212 -12.14 23.78 -15.96
N SER A 213 -12.48 24.06 -17.22
CA SER A 213 -12.01 25.27 -17.89
C SER A 213 -12.44 26.52 -17.12
N GLU A 214 -11.50 27.46 -16.94
CA GLU A 214 -11.78 28.70 -16.23
C GLU A 214 -12.91 29.47 -16.93
N ASN A 215 -13.92 29.90 -16.18
CA ASN A 215 -15.02 30.67 -16.72
C ASN A 215 -15.11 32.09 -16.12
N VAL A 216 -15.72 33.01 -16.87
CA VAL A 216 -15.84 34.43 -16.49
C VAL A 216 -16.65 34.64 -15.20
N ALA A 217 -17.50 33.68 -14.84
CA ALA A 217 -18.30 33.73 -13.62
C ALA A 217 -17.49 33.35 -12.37
N GLY A 218 -16.32 32.73 -12.51
CA GLY A 218 -15.46 32.29 -11.41
C GLY A 218 -16.03 31.11 -10.60
N VAL A 219 -17.03 30.41 -11.14
CA VAL A 219 -17.70 29.27 -10.49
C VAL A 219 -18.05 28.23 -11.55
N TRP A 220 -17.58 26.99 -11.39
CA TRP A 220 -18.01 25.86 -12.22
C TRP A 220 -19.44 25.46 -11.89
N THR A 221 -20.24 25.13 -12.90
CA THR A 221 -21.63 24.70 -12.70
C THR A 221 -21.79 23.26 -13.15
N LEU A 222 -22.30 22.41 -12.26
CA LEU A 222 -22.56 21.00 -12.52
C LEU A 222 -24.01 20.66 -12.16
N SER A 223 -24.66 19.79 -12.93
CA SER A 223 -26.04 19.34 -12.66
C SER A 223 -26.04 17.88 -12.26
N ALA A 224 -26.47 17.58 -11.03
CA ALA A 224 -26.52 16.25 -10.46
C ALA A 224 -27.63 15.38 -11.09
N PHE A 225 -27.32 14.68 -12.19
CA PHE A 225 -28.27 13.77 -12.85
C PHE A 225 -28.26 12.36 -12.27
N GLN A 226 -27.17 11.94 -11.64
CA GLN A 226 -27.04 10.60 -11.06
C GLN A 226 -27.79 10.55 -9.74
N VAL A 227 -28.54 9.48 -9.52
CA VAL A 227 -29.31 9.23 -8.30
C VAL A 227 -28.77 7.96 -7.66
N ALA A 228 -28.53 8.01 -6.36
CA ALA A 228 -28.12 6.84 -5.61
C ALA A 228 -29.31 5.90 -5.35
N ASP A 229 -29.03 4.60 -5.40
CA ASP A 229 -29.93 3.52 -5.01
C ASP A 229 -29.58 3.05 -3.61
N ALA A 230 -30.60 2.66 -2.84
CA ALA A 230 -30.39 2.02 -1.55
C ALA A 230 -30.04 0.54 -1.78
N VAL A 231 -28.92 0.12 -1.21
CA VAL A 231 -28.45 -1.26 -1.20
C VAL A 231 -28.55 -1.77 0.24
N ASP A 232 -29.33 -2.84 0.45
CA ASP A 232 -29.51 -3.42 1.79
C ASP A 232 -28.21 -4.11 2.26
N LEU A 233 -27.86 -3.89 3.52
CA LEU A 233 -26.67 -4.47 4.15
C LEU A 233 -27.01 -5.79 4.84
N VAL A 234 -26.11 -6.77 4.73
CA VAL A 234 -26.26 -8.06 5.39
C VAL A 234 -25.95 -7.92 6.88
N MET A 235 -27.00 -8.04 7.71
CA MET A 235 -26.88 -7.90 9.16
C MET A 235 -26.53 -9.23 9.88
N PRO A 236 -25.67 -9.22 10.91
CA PRO A 236 -24.87 -8.08 11.38
C PRO A 236 -23.60 -7.88 10.55
N HIS A 237 -23.19 -6.62 10.37
CA HIS A 237 -21.87 -6.24 9.85
C HIS A 237 -21.11 -5.35 10.85
N GLN A 238 -19.83 -5.11 10.56
CA GLN A 238 -18.99 -4.18 11.31
C GLN A 238 -19.13 -2.76 10.75
N ASP A 239 -18.58 -1.77 11.45
CA ASP A 239 -18.32 -0.46 10.84
C ASP A 239 -17.32 -0.66 9.67
N PHE A 240 -17.57 -0.03 8.54
CA PHE A 240 -16.67 -0.06 7.39
C PHE A 240 -16.74 1.21 6.57
N ASN A 241 -15.68 1.50 5.82
CA ASN A 241 -15.70 2.54 4.80
C ASN A 241 -15.88 1.88 3.44
N THR A 242 -16.60 2.54 2.53
CA THR A 242 -16.73 2.09 1.15
C THR A 242 -16.62 3.26 0.18
N ASN A 243 -16.19 2.98 -1.04
CA ASN A 243 -16.09 3.94 -2.12
C ASN A 243 -16.21 3.25 -3.49
N GLN A 244 -16.37 4.06 -4.54
CA GLN A 244 -16.33 3.62 -5.93
C GLN A 244 -15.00 4.06 -6.55
N LEU A 245 -14.14 3.10 -6.88
CA LEU A 245 -12.91 3.32 -7.65
C LEU A 245 -13.24 3.33 -9.15
N ILE A 246 -12.99 4.46 -9.80
CA ILE A 246 -13.17 4.65 -11.24
C ILE A 246 -11.86 5.20 -11.80
N GLU A 247 -11.26 4.46 -12.72
CA GLU A 247 -9.97 4.83 -13.33
C GLU A 247 -8.87 5.16 -12.31
N GLY A 248 -8.85 4.43 -11.18
CA GLY A 248 -7.88 4.60 -10.10
C GLY A 248 -8.17 5.77 -9.15
N THR A 249 -9.24 6.54 -9.38
CA THR A 249 -9.66 7.64 -8.52
C THR A 249 -10.79 7.18 -7.59
N THR A 250 -10.75 7.62 -6.34
CA THR A 250 -11.79 7.36 -5.34
C THR A 250 -12.95 8.33 -5.53
N HIS A 251 -14.15 7.78 -5.73
CA HIS A 251 -15.40 8.51 -5.83
C HIS A 251 -16.37 8.08 -4.73
N PHE A 252 -17.24 9.01 -4.32
CA PHE A 252 -18.35 8.76 -3.39
C PHE A 252 -17.94 7.99 -2.11
N PRO A 253 -16.97 8.47 -1.33
CA PRO A 253 -16.59 7.83 -0.08
C PRO A 253 -17.75 7.87 0.93
N ILE A 254 -18.03 6.75 1.57
CA ILE A 254 -19.10 6.59 2.56
C ILE A 254 -18.55 5.86 3.78
N ALA A 255 -18.80 6.40 4.97
CA ALA A 255 -18.64 5.69 6.23
C ALA A 255 -19.96 5.00 6.60
N VAL A 256 -19.90 3.69 6.85
CA VAL A 256 -21.03 2.85 7.23
C VAL A 256 -20.85 2.39 8.68
N THR A 257 -21.89 2.56 9.49
CA THR A 257 -21.92 2.13 10.89
C THR A 257 -22.64 0.80 11.02
N LYS A 258 -22.29 -0.01 12.01
CA LYS A 258 -22.88 -1.33 12.31
C LYS A 258 -24.40 -1.35 12.50
N ASP A 259 -25.01 -0.18 12.72
CA ASP A 259 -26.44 -0.02 12.96
C ASP A 259 -27.19 0.37 11.67
N ASP A 260 -26.47 0.72 10.60
CA ASP A 260 -27.05 1.00 9.28
C ASP A 260 -27.58 -0.30 8.65
N ASP A 261 -28.78 -0.26 8.08
CA ASP A 261 -29.38 -1.41 7.40
C ASP A 261 -29.22 -1.35 5.87
N SER A 262 -28.75 -0.22 5.36
CA SER A 262 -28.63 0.06 3.94
C SER A 262 -27.63 1.18 3.67
N VAL A 263 -27.10 1.23 2.45
CA VAL A 263 -26.19 2.28 1.99
C VAL A 263 -26.65 2.83 0.63
N LEU A 264 -26.49 4.14 0.43
CA LEU A 264 -26.81 4.80 -0.84
C LEU A 264 -25.61 4.71 -1.79
N VAL A 265 -25.79 4.06 -2.93
CA VAL A 265 -24.73 3.80 -3.91
C VAL A 265 -25.13 4.32 -5.29
N PHE A 266 -24.21 4.98 -6.01
CA PHE A 266 -24.46 5.38 -7.39
C PHE A 266 -24.22 4.20 -8.32
N SER A 267 -25.23 3.33 -8.44
CA SER A 267 -25.14 2.08 -9.20
C SER A 267 -25.43 2.25 -10.71
N THR A 268 -25.91 3.43 -11.10
CA THR A 268 -26.26 3.79 -12.48
C THR A 268 -25.59 5.10 -12.88
N HIS A 269 -24.59 5.02 -13.75
CA HIS A 269 -23.89 6.16 -14.36
C HIS A 269 -23.05 5.68 -15.56
N ASP A 270 -22.55 6.59 -16.38
CA ASP A 270 -21.85 6.27 -17.63
C ASP A 270 -20.53 5.49 -17.43
N TYR A 271 -19.96 5.56 -16.23
CA TYR A 271 -18.69 4.92 -15.86
C TYR A 271 -18.84 3.56 -15.16
N ILE A 272 -20.07 3.09 -14.94
CA ILE A 272 -20.34 1.87 -14.12
C ILE A 272 -19.58 0.63 -14.60
N SER A 273 -19.33 0.51 -15.92
CA SER A 273 -18.59 -0.61 -16.50
C SER A 273 -17.11 -0.67 -16.12
N LYS A 274 -16.56 0.43 -15.60
CA LYS A 274 -15.17 0.57 -15.12
C LYS A 274 -15.09 0.71 -13.60
N THR A 275 -16.22 0.65 -12.91
CA THR A 275 -16.29 0.87 -11.47
C THR A 275 -15.92 -0.39 -10.69
N PHE A 276 -15.06 -0.23 -9.69
CA PHE A 276 -14.89 -1.18 -8.60
C PHE A 276 -15.42 -0.57 -7.31
N TYR A 277 -16.09 -1.37 -6.50
CA TYR A 277 -16.44 -1.04 -5.12
C TYR A 277 -15.32 -1.53 -4.22
N GLN A 278 -14.69 -0.61 -3.50
CA GLN A 278 -13.69 -0.91 -2.49
C GLN A 278 -14.30 -0.66 -1.13
N SER A 279 -14.30 -1.68 -0.28
CA SER A 279 -14.73 -1.56 1.10
C SER A 279 -13.63 -2.03 2.03
N GLN A 280 -13.55 -1.42 3.22
CA GLN A 280 -12.58 -1.76 4.24
C GLN A 280 -13.21 -1.67 5.64
N ALA A 281 -13.17 -2.77 6.37
CA ALA A 281 -13.49 -2.81 7.79
C ALA A 281 -12.19 -2.84 8.61
N SER A 282 -12.22 -2.30 9.83
CA SER A 282 -11.10 -2.35 10.76
C SER A 282 -11.54 -2.59 12.20
N VAL A 283 -10.68 -3.25 12.98
CA VAL A 283 -10.82 -3.37 14.44
C VAL A 283 -9.54 -2.88 15.08
N THR A 284 -9.66 -1.92 16.01
CA THR A 284 -8.55 -1.41 16.82
C THR A 284 -8.61 -2.04 18.20
N PHE A 285 -7.50 -2.63 18.66
CA PHE A 285 -7.37 -3.20 20.01
C PHE A 285 -6.90 -2.14 21.01
N ASP A 286 -7.07 -2.43 22.30
CA ASP A 286 -6.67 -1.53 23.38
C ASP A 286 -5.19 -1.17 23.27
N GLU A 287 -4.89 0.13 23.38
CA GLU A 287 -3.51 0.63 23.37
C GLU A 287 -2.73 0.12 24.60
N SER A 288 -1.58 -0.49 24.35
CA SER A 288 -0.62 -0.83 25.38
C SER A 288 0.35 0.34 25.57
N SER A 289 0.21 1.07 26.67
CA SER A 289 0.90 2.34 26.92
C SER A 289 1.77 2.31 28.16
N SER A 290 2.96 2.93 28.11
CA SER A 290 3.89 3.04 29.23
C SER A 290 4.63 4.39 29.26
N ILE A 291 5.54 4.56 30.23
CA ILE A 291 6.44 5.71 30.27
C ILE A 291 7.47 5.70 29.13
N PHE A 292 7.70 4.56 28.49
CA PHE A 292 8.70 4.37 27.44
C PHE A 292 8.13 4.50 26.02
N GLY A 293 6.81 4.42 25.87
CA GLY A 293 6.16 4.43 24.56
C GLY A 293 4.74 3.88 24.60
N SER A 294 4.13 3.72 23.43
CA SER A 294 2.83 3.09 23.24
C SER A 294 2.82 2.18 22.02
N SER A 295 1.91 1.22 22.02
CA SER A 295 1.61 0.35 20.88
C SER A 295 0.11 0.20 20.67
N VAL A 296 -0.27 0.14 19.40
CA VAL A 296 -1.64 -0.14 18.98
C VAL A 296 -1.60 -1.22 17.92
N ILE A 297 -2.46 -2.24 18.07
CA ILE A 297 -2.70 -3.25 17.04
C ILE A 297 -4.04 -2.93 16.37
N LYS A 298 -4.07 -3.00 15.04
CA LYS A 298 -5.29 -2.98 14.25
C LYS A 298 -5.33 -4.18 13.32
N THR A 299 -6.53 -4.69 13.07
CA THR A 299 -6.77 -5.65 11.98
C THR A 299 -7.62 -4.97 10.93
N HIS A 300 -7.32 -5.24 9.66
CA HIS A 300 -8.07 -4.73 8.52
C HIS A 300 -8.52 -5.88 7.63
N HIS A 301 -9.68 -5.71 6.99
CA HIS A 301 -10.12 -6.55 5.89
C HIS A 301 -10.66 -5.65 4.78
N GLN A 302 -10.03 -5.74 3.61
CA GLN A 302 -10.43 -5.05 2.40
C GLN A 302 -11.01 -6.02 1.38
N VAL A 303 -12.08 -5.61 0.70
CA VAL A 303 -12.60 -6.28 -0.49
C VAL A 303 -12.79 -5.27 -1.61
N ILE A 304 -12.29 -5.59 -2.80
CA ILE A 304 -12.53 -4.86 -4.04
C ILE A 304 -13.32 -5.77 -4.99
N SER A 305 -14.50 -5.33 -5.41
CA SER A 305 -15.39 -6.09 -6.29
C SER A 305 -16.04 -5.20 -7.34
N THR A 306 -16.51 -5.79 -8.45
CA THR A 306 -17.38 -5.08 -9.41
C THR A 306 -18.85 -5.08 -8.96
N ILE A 307 -19.17 -5.75 -7.85
CA ILE A 307 -20.49 -5.86 -7.26
C ILE A 307 -20.44 -5.25 -5.85
N ALA A 308 -21.32 -4.28 -5.58
CA ALA A 308 -21.37 -3.56 -4.31
C ALA A 308 -21.57 -4.50 -3.12
N ASP A 309 -22.60 -5.36 -3.18
CA ASP A 309 -22.95 -6.34 -2.14
C ASP A 309 -21.76 -7.22 -1.73
N ASP A 310 -21.01 -7.72 -2.72
CA ASP A 310 -19.83 -8.56 -2.46
C ASP A 310 -18.73 -7.78 -1.74
N SER A 311 -18.54 -6.51 -2.09
CA SER A 311 -17.56 -5.65 -1.40
C SER A 311 -17.96 -5.38 0.05
N PHE A 312 -19.26 -5.30 0.37
CA PHE A 312 -19.75 -5.01 1.71
C PHE A 312 -19.61 -6.18 2.68
N LEU A 313 -19.22 -7.36 2.20
CA LEU A 313 -18.92 -8.54 3.04
C LEU A 313 -17.58 -8.44 3.80
N VAL A 314 -17.03 -7.23 3.91
CA VAL A 314 -15.84 -6.95 4.72
C VAL A 314 -16.10 -7.21 6.20
N LYS A 315 -15.09 -7.78 6.83
CA LYS A 315 -15.10 -8.16 8.24
C LYS A 315 -13.68 -8.32 8.75
N ALA A 316 -13.18 -7.34 9.49
CA ALA A 316 -11.90 -7.41 10.15
C ALA A 316 -11.93 -8.40 11.33
N ASN A 317 -10.76 -8.95 11.64
CA ASN A 317 -10.63 -9.96 12.70
C ASN A 317 -10.78 -9.32 14.09
N GLU A 318 -11.82 -9.70 14.81
CA GLU A 318 -12.11 -9.20 16.17
C GLU A 318 -11.25 -9.85 17.27
N LYS A 319 -10.51 -10.91 16.93
CA LYS A 319 -9.61 -11.57 17.87
C LYS A 319 -8.23 -10.92 17.82
N ASN A 320 -7.76 -10.43 18.96
CA ASN A 320 -6.43 -9.86 19.11
C ASN A 320 -5.37 -10.88 18.62
N PRO A 321 -4.55 -10.52 17.61
CA PRO A 321 -3.44 -11.33 17.15
C PRO A 321 -2.48 -11.70 18.30
N PRO A 322 -1.86 -12.89 18.27
CA PRO A 322 -0.93 -13.33 19.31
C PRO A 322 0.44 -12.66 19.16
N ILE A 323 0.49 -11.35 19.46
CA ILE A 323 1.69 -10.51 19.36
C ILE A 323 2.00 -9.94 20.75
N ASP A 324 3.26 -9.93 21.14
CA ASP A 324 3.72 -9.28 22.38
C ASP A 324 3.81 -7.76 22.17
N ASP A 325 2.68 -7.09 22.35
CA ASP A 325 2.52 -5.64 22.27
C ASP A 325 3.19 -4.87 23.43
N ARG A 326 3.82 -5.55 24.40
CA ARG A 326 4.47 -4.93 25.55
C ARG A 326 5.99 -4.97 25.47
N ASN A 327 6.56 -6.11 25.10
CA ASN A 327 8.01 -6.28 24.99
C ASN A 327 8.50 -6.33 23.55
N PHE A 328 7.61 -6.42 22.56
CA PHE A 328 7.93 -6.50 21.13
C PHE A 328 8.95 -7.62 20.82
N SER A 329 8.71 -8.77 21.45
CA SER A 329 9.64 -9.92 21.42
C SER A 329 9.86 -10.52 20.02
N GLU A 330 9.00 -10.16 19.07
CA GLU A 330 9.02 -10.56 17.68
C GLU A 330 10.21 -9.98 16.92
N ILE A 331 10.80 -8.87 17.37
CA ILE A 331 12.02 -8.30 16.79
C ILE A 331 13.13 -8.33 17.84
N LYS A 332 14.23 -9.03 17.54
CA LYS A 332 15.37 -9.18 18.44
C LYS A 332 16.45 -8.14 18.17
N GLU A 333 17.34 -7.97 19.14
CA GLU A 333 18.48 -7.04 19.08
C GLU A 333 19.42 -7.33 17.90
N ASP A 334 19.52 -8.57 17.45
CA ASP A 334 20.33 -8.95 16.28
C ASP A 334 19.64 -8.64 14.93
N GLY A 335 18.44 -8.07 14.94
CA GLY A 335 17.63 -7.77 13.76
C GLY A 335 16.85 -8.98 13.23
N SER A 336 16.94 -10.15 13.87
CA SER A 336 16.08 -11.28 13.53
C SER A 336 14.65 -11.01 13.99
N TYR A 337 13.68 -11.46 13.21
CA TYR A 337 12.27 -11.31 13.53
C TYR A 337 11.45 -12.55 13.22
N ASP A 338 10.34 -12.72 13.95
CA ASP A 338 9.41 -13.85 13.79
C ASP A 338 7.98 -13.45 14.18
N TYR A 339 7.12 -13.28 13.17
CA TYR A 339 5.68 -13.04 13.31
C TYR A 339 4.84 -14.28 12.98
N SER A 340 5.44 -15.47 12.87
CA SER A 340 4.74 -16.72 12.47
C SER A 340 3.63 -17.16 13.43
N ALA A 341 3.60 -16.62 14.66
CA ALA A 341 2.49 -16.78 15.59
C ALA A 341 1.16 -16.25 14.99
N VAL A 342 1.22 -15.22 14.14
CA VAL A 342 0.10 -14.71 13.36
C VAL A 342 -0.01 -15.51 12.05
N SER A 343 -0.57 -16.72 12.16
CA SER A 343 -0.60 -17.68 11.06
C SER A 343 -1.20 -17.15 9.75
N GLY A 344 -0.52 -17.43 8.64
CA GLY A 344 -1.06 -17.28 7.29
C GLY A 344 -0.91 -15.90 6.67
N PHE A 345 0.08 -15.11 7.13
CA PHE A 345 0.43 -13.80 6.61
C PHE A 345 1.83 -13.85 5.97
N PRO A 346 1.96 -14.23 4.70
CA PRO A 346 3.25 -14.57 4.10
C PRO A 346 4.27 -13.43 3.99
N MET A 347 3.84 -12.18 4.17
CA MET A 347 4.64 -10.98 4.02
C MET A 347 4.57 -10.14 5.30
N ALA A 348 5.73 -9.70 5.77
CA ALA A 348 5.89 -8.66 6.77
C ALA A 348 6.55 -7.43 6.12
N VAL A 349 5.92 -6.27 6.31
CA VAL A 349 6.46 -4.97 5.93
C VAL A 349 6.80 -4.23 7.22
N ILE A 350 8.08 -4.03 7.50
CA ILE A 350 8.56 -3.47 8.77
C ILE A 350 9.25 -2.14 8.47
N SER A 351 8.71 -1.05 8.99
CA SER A 351 9.20 0.31 8.79
C SER A 351 9.70 0.91 10.09
N PHE A 352 10.91 1.44 10.08
CA PHE A 352 11.48 2.21 11.18
C PHE A 352 11.57 3.68 10.79
N THR A 353 11.15 4.56 11.69
CA THR A 353 11.44 6.00 11.60
C THR A 353 12.50 6.35 12.64
N PHE A 354 13.58 7.01 12.22
CA PHE A 354 14.73 7.30 13.06
C PHE A 354 14.79 8.74 13.52
N THR A 355 15.50 8.95 14.62
CA THR A 355 16.11 10.25 14.94
C THR A 355 17.52 10.25 14.35
N ALA A 356 17.65 10.73 13.12
CA ALA A 356 18.93 10.80 12.41
C ALA A 356 19.44 12.24 12.31
N TYR A 357 20.74 12.37 12.10
CA TYR A 357 21.42 13.66 11.94
C TYR A 357 22.22 13.66 10.65
N ASP A 358 22.15 14.78 9.93
CA ASP A 358 22.99 15.01 8.77
C ASP A 358 24.46 15.13 9.23
N PRO A 359 25.38 14.34 8.65
CA PRO A 359 26.76 14.24 9.14
C PRO A 359 27.58 15.51 8.87
N ASP A 360 27.19 16.33 7.89
CA ASP A 360 27.92 17.54 7.51
C ASP A 360 27.48 18.74 8.35
N THR A 361 26.18 18.83 8.68
CA THR A 361 25.58 19.96 9.38
C THR A 361 25.31 19.69 10.87
N GLY A 362 25.18 18.43 11.26
CA GLY A 362 24.78 18.00 12.59
C GLY A 362 23.33 18.32 12.95
N LEU A 363 22.51 18.72 11.97
CA LEU A 363 21.10 19.01 12.15
C LEU A 363 20.26 17.74 12.01
N LEU A 364 19.09 17.72 12.65
CA LEU A 364 18.13 16.63 12.49
C LEU A 364 17.72 16.50 11.02
N MET A 365 17.66 15.26 10.54
CA MET A 365 17.15 14.93 9.22
C MET A 365 16.12 13.79 9.33
N PRO A 366 15.04 13.82 8.53
CA PRO A 366 14.11 12.71 8.49
C PRO A 366 14.79 11.49 7.88
N ALA A 367 14.63 10.33 8.51
CA ALA A 367 15.12 9.07 7.98
C ALA A 367 14.12 7.96 8.26
N LYS A 368 13.78 7.21 7.21
CA LYS A 368 12.88 6.04 7.27
C LYS A 368 13.54 4.85 6.60
N TRP A 369 13.38 3.66 7.17
CA TRP A 369 13.81 2.41 6.56
C TRP A 369 12.68 1.39 6.58
N THR A 370 12.15 1.05 5.40
CA THR A 370 11.13 0.02 5.20
C THR A 370 11.76 -1.27 4.66
N SER A 371 11.44 -2.41 5.27
CA SER A 371 11.87 -3.74 4.82
C SER A 371 10.66 -4.56 4.39
N TYR A 372 10.71 -5.11 3.17
CA TYR A 372 9.77 -6.10 2.65
C TYR A 372 10.39 -7.49 2.74
N GLY A 373 9.76 -8.38 3.52
CA GLY A 373 10.26 -9.72 3.78
C GLY A 373 9.17 -10.73 4.14
N PRO A 374 9.51 -12.01 4.26
CA PRO A 374 8.57 -13.04 4.74
C PRO A 374 8.15 -12.80 6.20
N GLU A 375 7.25 -13.60 6.74
CA GLU A 375 6.77 -13.47 8.14
C GLU A 375 7.86 -13.68 9.22
N GLN A 376 9.02 -14.22 8.84
CA GLN A 376 10.18 -14.41 9.72
C GLN A 376 11.47 -14.26 8.91
N GLY A 377 12.51 -13.70 9.50
CA GLY A 377 13.78 -13.53 8.80
C GLY A 377 14.77 -12.63 9.51
N MET A 378 15.64 -12.01 8.73
CA MET A 378 16.61 -11.03 9.18
C MET A 378 16.32 -9.69 8.51
N LEU A 379 16.16 -8.63 9.30
CA LEU A 379 15.97 -7.27 8.78
C LEU A 379 17.23 -6.76 8.09
N ALA A 380 17.09 -5.97 7.03
CA ALA A 380 18.24 -5.40 6.32
C ALA A 380 19.10 -4.47 7.19
N ILE A 381 18.48 -3.87 8.21
CA ILE A 381 19.16 -3.04 9.21
C ILE A 381 20.14 -3.81 10.10
N SER A 382 20.11 -5.15 10.09
CA SER A 382 21.06 -5.99 10.84
C SER A 382 22.50 -5.87 10.32
N ALA A 383 22.68 -5.34 9.12
CA ALA A 383 23.98 -5.10 8.51
C ALA A 383 24.21 -3.61 8.29
N ASP A 384 25.47 -3.21 8.30
CA ASP A 384 25.88 -1.86 7.95
C ASP A 384 25.43 -1.48 6.54
N LEU A 385 24.69 -0.37 6.41
CA LEU A 385 24.34 0.20 5.13
C LEU A 385 25.56 0.94 4.55
N THR A 386 26.21 0.36 3.53
CA THR A 386 27.44 0.90 2.94
C THR A 386 27.26 2.36 2.49
N GLY A 387 28.07 3.27 3.05
CA GLY A 387 28.01 4.70 2.77
C GLY A 387 27.11 5.52 3.72
N TYR A 388 26.26 4.87 4.51
CA TYR A 388 25.24 5.53 5.35
C TYR A 388 25.30 5.14 6.84
N LYS A 389 26.34 4.40 7.24
CA LYS A 389 26.53 3.85 8.59
C LYS A 389 26.50 4.90 9.70
N ASP A 390 26.98 6.11 9.40
CA ASP A 390 27.03 7.23 10.33
C ASP A 390 25.69 7.97 10.45
N ILE A 391 24.71 7.65 9.58
CA ILE A 391 23.37 8.26 9.56
C ILE A 391 22.34 7.29 10.14
N ILE A 392 22.29 6.05 9.62
CA ILE A 392 21.33 5.01 10.03
C ILE A 392 22.00 3.63 10.13
N ASN A 393 21.75 2.96 11.24
CA ASN A 393 22.14 1.58 11.53
C ASN A 393 21.23 0.99 12.63
N ILE A 394 21.52 -0.25 13.06
CA ILE A 394 20.73 -0.94 14.08
C ILE A 394 20.74 -0.27 15.46
N ASP A 395 21.74 0.57 15.75
CA ASP A 395 21.87 1.29 17.01
C ASP A 395 21.27 2.72 16.93
N THR A 396 20.96 3.23 15.74
CA THR A 396 20.35 4.57 15.58
C THR A 396 19.00 4.65 16.29
N ASP A 397 18.78 5.70 17.09
CA ASP A 397 17.56 5.87 17.88
C ASP A 397 16.30 5.80 17.00
N LYS A 398 15.38 4.87 17.34
CA LYS A 398 14.09 4.72 16.67
C LYS A 398 13.05 5.62 17.36
N LYS A 399 12.30 6.37 16.57
CA LYS A 399 11.15 7.18 17.01
C LYS A 399 9.85 6.37 16.94
N SER A 400 9.68 5.61 15.87
CA SER A 400 8.54 4.70 15.71
C SER A 400 8.92 3.49 14.88
N THR A 401 8.15 2.42 15.07
CA THR A 401 8.18 1.22 14.24
C THR A 401 6.76 0.89 13.83
N ASP A 402 6.54 0.70 12.53
CA ASP A 402 5.25 0.32 11.97
C ASP A 402 5.42 -1.00 11.23
N ILE A 403 4.61 -1.99 11.60
CA ILE A 403 4.66 -3.35 11.04
C ILE A 403 3.31 -3.68 10.42
N HIS A 404 3.34 -4.17 9.18
CA HIS A 404 2.17 -4.66 8.48
C HIS A 404 2.37 -6.10 8.08
N LEU A 405 1.54 -7.00 8.61
CA LEU A 405 1.47 -8.39 8.16
C LEU A 405 0.37 -8.47 7.11
N ILE A 406 0.72 -8.93 5.90
CA ILE A 406 -0.19 -8.91 4.75
C ILE A 406 -0.60 -10.32 4.34
N LYS A 407 -1.89 -10.50 4.11
CA LYS A 407 -2.49 -11.73 3.58
C LYS A 407 -3.49 -11.42 2.48
N SER A 408 -3.11 -11.67 1.24
CA SER A 408 -4.05 -11.81 0.13
C SER A 408 -4.79 -13.14 0.23
N MET A 409 -6.11 -13.12 0.05
CA MET A 409 -6.93 -14.34 -0.05
C MET A 409 -6.80 -15.01 -1.43
N MET A 410 -6.13 -14.35 -2.39
CA MET A 410 -5.91 -14.88 -3.73
C MET A 410 -4.64 -15.72 -3.83
N THR A 411 -3.68 -15.52 -2.94
CA THR A 411 -2.40 -16.24 -2.97
C THR A 411 -1.73 -16.28 -1.60
N ASN A 412 -1.01 -17.37 -1.30
CA ASN A 412 -0.13 -17.44 -0.13
C ASN A 412 1.36 -17.47 -0.50
N ASN A 413 1.67 -17.31 -1.79
CA ASN A 413 3.03 -17.43 -2.29
C ASN A 413 3.78 -16.12 -2.08
N TYR A 414 4.74 -16.07 -1.15
CA TYR A 414 5.56 -14.90 -0.86
C TYR A 414 6.11 -14.21 -2.13
N GLN A 415 6.49 -14.99 -3.15
CA GLN A 415 7.03 -14.45 -4.39
C GLN A 415 6.02 -13.59 -5.18
N GLU A 416 4.72 -13.81 -5.02
CA GLU A 416 3.68 -12.94 -5.60
C GLU A 416 3.51 -11.64 -4.80
N TYR A 417 3.70 -11.68 -3.47
CA TYR A 417 3.66 -10.50 -2.61
C TYR A 417 4.85 -9.58 -2.90
N ILE A 418 6.08 -10.13 -2.86
CA ILE A 418 7.27 -9.32 -3.14
C ILE A 418 7.23 -8.79 -4.57
N LYS A 419 6.64 -9.55 -5.51
CA LYS A 419 6.42 -9.10 -6.88
C LYS A 419 5.46 -7.92 -6.98
N TYR A 420 4.41 -7.92 -6.18
CA TYR A 420 3.46 -6.81 -6.13
C TYR A 420 4.12 -5.53 -5.61
N TYR A 421 4.85 -5.61 -4.49
CA TYR A 421 5.49 -4.45 -3.85
C TYR A 421 6.72 -3.94 -4.60
N GLN A 422 7.55 -4.83 -5.18
CA GLN A 422 8.69 -4.39 -6.02
C GLN A 422 8.21 -3.63 -7.26
N GLY A 423 6.96 -3.87 -7.71
CA GLY A 423 6.32 -3.15 -8.80
C GLY A 423 5.93 -1.70 -8.47
N GLY A 424 6.34 -1.16 -7.32
CA GLY A 424 6.12 0.23 -6.91
C GLY A 424 4.85 0.46 -6.08
N ASN A 425 4.09 -0.59 -5.79
CA ASN A 425 2.98 -0.50 -4.85
C ASN A 425 3.52 -0.41 -3.42
N THR A 426 2.83 0.33 -2.56
CA THR A 426 3.10 0.40 -1.12
C THR A 426 1.87 -0.04 -0.34
N VAL A 427 2.01 -0.21 0.97
CA VAL A 427 0.84 -0.47 1.83
C VAL A 427 -0.15 0.70 1.77
N ASP A 428 0.36 1.93 1.67
CA ASP A 428 -0.45 3.16 1.65
C ASP A 428 -1.09 3.48 0.29
N ASN A 429 -0.53 3.00 -0.83
CA ASN A 429 -0.93 3.41 -2.20
C ASN A 429 -1.23 2.21 -3.14
N ALA A 430 -1.80 1.13 -2.61
CA ALA A 430 -2.17 -0.06 -3.37
C ALA A 430 -3.47 0.12 -4.18
N LEU A 431 -3.42 0.84 -5.31
CA LEU A 431 -4.62 1.26 -6.06
C LEU A 431 -4.88 0.53 -7.39
N ASP A 432 -4.11 -0.50 -7.75
CA ASP A 432 -4.47 -1.32 -8.92
C ASP A 432 -5.62 -2.28 -8.58
N ALA A 433 -6.85 -1.75 -8.57
CA ALA A 433 -8.09 -2.50 -8.35
C ALA A 433 -8.30 -3.66 -9.35
N SER A 434 -7.59 -3.64 -10.49
CA SER A 434 -7.62 -4.72 -11.47
C SER A 434 -6.75 -5.92 -11.06
N ASN A 435 -5.78 -5.71 -10.17
CA ASN A 435 -4.87 -6.76 -9.72
C ASN A 435 -5.57 -7.69 -8.73
N ASP A 436 -5.67 -8.98 -9.07
CA ASP A 436 -6.30 -9.99 -8.22
C ASP A 436 -5.68 -10.00 -6.81
N PHE A 437 -4.37 -9.76 -6.67
CA PHE A 437 -3.68 -9.76 -5.38
C PHE A 437 -4.38 -8.89 -4.32
N VAL A 438 -4.88 -7.70 -4.68
CA VAL A 438 -5.47 -6.74 -3.74
C VAL A 438 -6.99 -6.86 -3.58
N LYS A 439 -7.64 -7.73 -4.35
CA LYS A 439 -9.11 -7.85 -4.34
C LYS A 439 -9.69 -8.31 -3.01
N ASN A 440 -8.91 -9.05 -2.23
CA ASN A 440 -9.31 -9.46 -0.90
C ASN A 440 -8.06 -9.61 -0.02
N ILE A 441 -7.86 -8.65 0.88
CA ILE A 441 -6.70 -8.59 1.76
C ILE A 441 -7.15 -8.56 3.22
N ASN A 442 -6.50 -9.39 4.02
CA ASN A 442 -6.44 -9.19 5.46
C ASN A 442 -5.07 -8.62 5.83
N GLU A 443 -5.08 -7.74 6.82
CA GLU A 443 -3.86 -7.10 7.30
C GLU A 443 -3.88 -7.02 8.83
N VAL A 444 -2.70 -7.16 9.44
CA VAL A 444 -2.45 -6.77 10.84
C VAL A 444 -1.46 -5.62 10.83
N GLU A 445 -1.89 -4.47 11.32
CA GLU A 445 -1.08 -3.28 11.52
C GLU A 445 -0.68 -3.20 13.00
N ILE A 446 0.61 -2.96 13.25
CA ILE A 446 1.18 -2.78 14.59
C ILE A 446 1.97 -1.48 14.55
N SER A 447 1.48 -0.46 15.25
CA SER A 447 2.19 0.82 15.36
C SER A 447 2.79 0.94 16.75
N ILE A 448 4.10 1.17 16.81
CA ILE A 448 4.89 1.36 18.03
C ILE A 448 5.46 2.77 18.01
N LYS A 449 5.16 3.56 19.03
CA LYS A 449 5.71 4.90 19.23
C LYS A 449 6.58 4.93 20.46
N LEU A 450 7.83 5.34 20.29
CA LEU A 450 8.80 5.50 21.37
C LEU A 450 8.80 6.98 21.84
N LYS A 451 9.01 7.19 23.14
CA LYS A 451 8.95 8.52 23.78
C LYS A 451 10.29 9.23 23.87
#